data_AF-U1GPP8-F1
#
_entry.id   AF-U1GPP8-F1
#
_cell.length_a   1.000
_cell.length_b   1.000
_cell.length_c   1.000
_cell.angle_alpha   90.00
_cell.angle_beta   90.00
_cell.angle_gamma   90.00
#
_symmetry.space_group_name_H-M   'P 1'
#
loop_
_entity.id
_entity.type
_entity.pdbx_description
1 polymer ?
#
loop_
_entity_poly.entity_id
_entity_poly.type
_entity_poly.pdbx_seq_one_letter_code
_entity_poly.pdbx_strand_id
1 'polypeptide(L)'
;MKHKKGVAFYVFLGIAFSIVYIILAAQPIGREHQFIPQWKLELNAQMQKADASGEKPLYFKLGQTMGYFTESGTLLSVETFPFKAAISERYYAPYNTYGSSIDFFKPDGEKAGTINESGFPLFDEDRIFVFLAGGASFVECNSDGKRMWEYNGTVPITAFDSSSSGCVAGFADGTVRQFFADGTMIQKFSPGGSDYQVILGAALSSDGSMIALISGQNRQRFVLMKKYDAQTKIVFHEYIAQSSPLQRLVQFSKDGSVVWYNYKDTLGIVDTKGGKASHLAIRGQAISLQESGDLVFVLTKDDAKYTVYIIEKFDTMNGSFSFDAETAFIRTDGDNLFVGKDSSVSRIRIAKN
;
A
#
# COMPACT_ATOMS: atom_id res chain seq x y z
N MET A 1 -20.09 -60.31 -48.08
CA MET A 1 -18.84 -59.62 -47.67
C MET A 1 -18.83 -58.17 -48.12
N LYS A 2 -19.51 -57.25 -47.41
CA LYS A 2 -19.43 -55.79 -47.65
C LYS A 2 -19.77 -55.07 -46.35
N HIS A 3 -18.79 -54.82 -45.48
CA HIS A 3 -18.88 -53.80 -44.40
C HIS A 3 -17.57 -53.53 -43.64
N LYS A 4 -16.43 -54.16 -43.98
CA LYS A 4 -15.15 -53.90 -43.28
C LYS A 4 -14.47 -52.56 -43.62
N LYS A 5 -14.87 -51.85 -44.69
CA LYS A 5 -14.24 -50.58 -45.10
C LYS A 5 -14.68 -49.35 -44.29
N GLY A 6 -15.85 -49.39 -43.64
CA GLY A 6 -16.34 -48.27 -42.83
C GLY A 6 -15.65 -48.16 -41.46
N VAL A 7 -15.41 -49.29 -40.81
CA VAL A 7 -14.81 -49.32 -39.45
C VAL A 7 -13.39 -48.77 -39.46
N ALA A 8 -12.57 -49.13 -40.46
CA ALA A 8 -11.21 -48.61 -40.58
C ALA A 8 -11.17 -47.08 -40.78
N PHE A 9 -12.15 -46.52 -41.50
CA PHE A 9 -12.28 -45.07 -41.69
C PHE A 9 -12.65 -44.35 -40.40
N TYR A 10 -13.60 -44.87 -39.62
CA TYR A 10 -13.96 -44.28 -38.32
C TYR A 10 -12.84 -44.39 -37.28
N VAL A 11 -12.08 -45.50 -37.28
CA VAL A 11 -10.89 -45.64 -36.43
C VAL A 11 -9.81 -44.63 -36.82
N PHE A 12 -9.55 -44.46 -38.13
CA PHE A 12 -8.61 -43.45 -38.62
C PHE A 12 -9.07 -42.03 -38.24
N LEU A 13 -10.36 -41.72 -38.41
CA LEU A 13 -10.92 -40.41 -38.04
C LEU A 13 -10.82 -40.16 -36.52
N GLY A 14 -11.05 -41.18 -35.69
CA GLY A 14 -10.91 -41.10 -34.24
C GLY A 14 -9.46 -40.88 -33.78
N ILE A 15 -8.50 -41.52 -34.46
CA ILE A 15 -7.06 -41.30 -34.22
C ILE A 15 -6.67 -39.89 -34.66
N ALA A 16 -7.07 -39.46 -35.86
CA ALA A 16 -6.80 -38.12 -36.38
C ALA A 16 -7.40 -37.03 -35.47
N PHE A 17 -8.64 -37.22 -35.02
CA PHE A 17 -9.30 -36.32 -34.07
C PHE A 17 -8.58 -36.28 -32.73
N SER A 18 -8.15 -37.44 -32.20
CA SER A 18 -7.36 -37.50 -30.95
C SER A 18 -6.02 -36.78 -31.08
N ILE A 19 -5.33 -36.92 -32.22
CA ILE A 19 -4.06 -36.21 -32.46
C ILE A 19 -4.29 -34.70 -32.54
N VAL A 20 -5.30 -34.26 -33.30
CA VAL A 20 -5.65 -32.84 -33.40
C VAL A 20 -6.07 -32.28 -32.03
N TYR A 21 -6.85 -33.05 -31.27
CA TYR A 21 -7.26 -32.69 -29.92
C TYR A 21 -6.06 -32.56 -28.99
N ILE A 22 -5.11 -33.50 -28.98
CA ILE A 22 -3.91 -33.42 -28.14
C ILE A 22 -3.07 -32.21 -28.51
N ILE A 23 -2.93 -31.88 -29.80
CA ILE A 23 -2.17 -30.69 -30.24
C ILE A 23 -2.87 -29.39 -29.82
N LEU A 24 -4.20 -29.33 -29.91
CA LEU A 24 -4.99 -28.15 -29.52
C LEU A 24 -5.18 -28.03 -27.99
N ALA A 25 -5.23 -29.15 -27.28
CA ALA A 25 -5.38 -29.24 -25.83
C ALA A 25 -4.03 -29.18 -25.09
N ALA A 26 -2.92 -29.43 -25.78
CA ALA A 26 -1.57 -29.07 -25.33
C ALA A 26 -1.39 -27.54 -25.40
N GLN A 27 -2.27 -26.80 -24.75
CA GLN A 27 -1.97 -25.43 -24.38
C GLN A 27 -0.83 -25.50 -23.37
N PRO A 28 0.26 -24.73 -23.56
CA PRO A 28 1.29 -24.64 -22.55
C PRO A 28 0.63 -24.22 -21.25
N ILE A 29 0.85 -25.00 -20.18
CA ILE A 29 0.47 -24.60 -18.83
C ILE A 29 1.08 -23.21 -18.64
N GLY A 30 0.22 -22.23 -18.36
CA GLY A 30 0.64 -20.84 -18.21
C GLY A 30 1.71 -20.74 -17.13
N ARG A 31 2.56 -19.72 -17.22
CA ARG A 31 3.58 -19.51 -16.20
C ARG A 31 2.92 -19.32 -14.83
N GLU A 32 3.34 -20.11 -13.85
CA GLU A 32 2.77 -20.08 -12.50
C GLU A 32 3.72 -19.36 -11.54
N HIS A 33 3.13 -18.56 -10.66
CA HIS A 33 3.85 -17.93 -9.57
C HIS A 33 4.08 -18.94 -8.45
N GLN A 34 5.35 -19.16 -8.11
CA GLN A 34 5.77 -19.99 -6.98
C GLN A 34 6.21 -19.12 -5.81
N PHE A 35 5.71 -19.46 -4.62
CA PHE A 35 6.05 -18.82 -3.36
C PHE A 35 6.96 -19.74 -2.57
N ILE A 36 8.26 -19.42 -2.55
CA ILE A 36 9.30 -20.29 -1.98
C ILE A 36 9.78 -19.69 -0.66
N PRO A 37 9.41 -20.26 0.51
CA PRO A 37 9.92 -19.81 1.80
C PRO A 37 11.45 -19.86 1.83
N GLN A 38 12.09 -18.78 2.28
CA GLN A 38 13.55 -18.70 2.36
C GLN A 38 14.04 -18.83 3.80
N TRP A 39 13.58 -17.94 4.68
CA TRP A 39 14.00 -17.91 6.07
C TRP A 39 12.93 -17.25 6.95
N LYS A 40 13.09 -17.45 8.27
CA LYS A 40 12.34 -16.77 9.32
C LYS A 40 13.34 -16.15 10.30
N LEU A 41 13.22 -14.85 10.51
CA LEU A 41 14.01 -14.07 11.45
C LEU A 41 13.18 -13.82 12.70
N GLU A 42 13.72 -14.14 13.87
CA GLU A 42 13.15 -13.76 15.16
C GLU A 42 13.75 -12.42 15.61
N LEU A 43 12.91 -11.49 16.05
CA LEU A 43 13.32 -10.12 16.41
C LEU A 43 14.01 -10.03 17.78
N ASN A 44 14.07 -11.14 18.52
CA ASN A 44 14.86 -11.30 19.74
C ASN A 44 16.24 -11.93 19.47
N ALA A 45 16.57 -12.23 18.20
CA ALA A 45 17.85 -12.81 17.82
C ALA A 45 19.00 -11.80 17.97
N GLN A 46 20.24 -12.30 18.00
CA GLN A 46 21.44 -11.47 18.11
C GLN A 46 21.54 -10.49 16.94
N MET A 47 21.72 -9.21 17.27
CA MET A 47 21.91 -8.13 16.30
C MET A 47 23.31 -8.18 15.67
N GLN A 48 23.41 -7.86 14.38
CA GLN A 48 24.67 -7.57 13.71
C GLN A 48 24.69 -6.09 13.34
N LYS A 49 25.79 -5.38 13.60
CA LYS A 49 25.90 -3.96 13.25
C LYS A 49 25.74 -3.74 11.74
N ALA A 50 25.00 -2.70 11.38
CA ALA A 50 24.61 -2.34 10.01
C ALA A 50 25.78 -2.24 9.00
N ASP A 51 26.97 -1.88 9.45
CA ASP A 51 28.16 -1.67 8.61
C ASP A 51 28.74 -2.95 7.96
N ALA A 52 28.20 -4.13 8.24
CA ALA A 52 28.77 -5.40 7.77
C ALA A 52 28.09 -6.02 6.53
N SER A 53 26.89 -5.59 6.13
CA SER A 53 26.11 -6.31 5.11
C SER A 53 26.24 -5.77 3.68
N GLY A 54 26.39 -4.45 3.50
CA GLY A 54 26.32 -3.80 2.19
C GLY A 54 24.97 -3.92 1.47
N GLU A 55 23.96 -4.50 2.13
CA GLU A 55 22.63 -4.72 1.60
C GLU A 55 21.71 -3.52 1.90
N LYS A 56 20.70 -3.31 1.05
CA LYS A 56 19.68 -2.28 1.26
C LYS A 56 18.89 -2.59 2.54
N PRO A 57 18.78 -1.65 3.49
CA PRO A 57 17.99 -1.85 4.69
C PRO A 57 16.49 -1.84 4.37
N LEU A 58 15.77 -2.80 4.95
CA LEU A 58 14.32 -2.92 4.91
C LEU A 58 13.78 -2.69 6.32
N TYR A 59 12.73 -1.88 6.46
CA TYR A 59 12.19 -1.58 7.78
C TYR A 59 11.01 -2.47 8.16
N PHE A 60 10.82 -2.63 9.47
CA PHE A 60 9.65 -3.24 10.07
C PHE A 60 9.11 -2.40 11.23
N LYS A 61 7.81 -2.57 11.48
CA LYS A 61 7.14 -2.07 12.69
C LYS A 61 6.08 -3.09 13.12
N LEU A 62 6.28 -3.65 14.31
CA LEU A 62 5.41 -4.66 14.92
C LEU A 62 5.20 -4.28 16.38
N GLY A 63 3.95 -3.96 16.74
CA GLY A 63 3.62 -3.49 18.09
C GLY A 63 4.40 -2.24 18.48
N GLN A 64 5.12 -2.34 19.60
CA GLN A 64 6.00 -1.31 20.16
C GLN A 64 7.48 -1.57 19.80
N THR A 65 7.72 -2.30 18.73
CA THR A 65 9.05 -2.63 18.22
C THR A 65 9.15 -2.23 16.76
N MET A 66 10.26 -1.62 16.39
CA MET A 66 10.59 -1.29 15.01
C MET A 66 12.07 -1.53 14.77
N GLY A 67 12.49 -1.46 13.51
CA GLY A 67 13.90 -1.57 13.19
C GLY A 67 14.12 -1.91 11.74
N TYR A 68 15.33 -2.39 11.45
CA TYR A 68 15.77 -2.67 10.09
C TYR A 68 16.39 -4.06 9.99
N PHE A 69 16.19 -4.68 8.83
CA PHE A 69 16.74 -5.97 8.46
C PHE A 69 17.17 -5.95 6.98
N THR A 70 17.93 -6.94 6.55
CA THR A 70 18.37 -7.08 5.16
C THR A 70 17.60 -8.18 4.42
N GLU A 71 17.72 -8.21 3.09
CA GLU A 71 17.14 -9.29 2.28
C GLU A 71 17.69 -10.68 2.66
N SER A 72 18.96 -10.75 3.10
CA SER A 72 19.58 -11.98 3.61
C SER A 72 19.05 -12.44 4.99
N GLY A 73 18.24 -11.62 5.67
CA GLY A 73 17.72 -11.95 7.01
C GLY A 73 18.65 -11.53 8.14
N THR A 74 19.55 -10.59 7.88
CA THR A 74 20.40 -9.99 8.92
C THR A 74 19.64 -8.88 9.62
N LEU A 75 19.53 -8.95 10.95
CA LEU A 75 18.89 -7.92 11.77
C LEU A 75 19.91 -6.79 12.03
N LEU A 76 19.60 -5.59 11.54
CA LEU A 76 20.49 -4.42 11.61
C LEU A 76 20.26 -3.60 12.89
N SER A 77 18.99 -3.36 13.22
CA SER A 77 18.59 -2.59 14.39
C SER A 77 17.22 -3.04 14.90
N VAL A 78 17.03 -2.94 16.22
CA VAL A 78 15.76 -3.18 16.90
C VAL A 78 15.61 -2.12 17.97
N GLU A 79 14.57 -1.32 17.85
CA GLU A 79 14.25 -0.26 18.78
C GLU A 79 12.86 -0.51 19.37
N THR A 80 12.75 -0.34 20.68
CA THR A 80 11.46 -0.31 21.36
C THR A 80 11.08 1.12 21.67
N PHE A 81 9.80 1.43 21.61
CA PHE A 81 9.32 2.77 21.89
C PHE A 81 8.14 2.71 22.88
N PRO A 82 8.03 3.66 23.82
CA PRO A 82 7.02 3.59 24.86
C PRO A 82 5.64 4.09 24.39
N PHE A 83 5.58 4.83 23.27
CA PHE A 83 4.35 5.49 22.83
C PHE A 83 4.07 5.28 21.34
N LYS A 84 4.76 6.01 20.47
CA LYS A 84 4.62 5.90 19.01
C LYS A 84 5.99 6.04 18.35
N ALA A 85 6.02 5.63 17.08
CA ALA A 85 7.17 5.84 16.23
C ALA A 85 6.77 6.05 14.78
N ALA A 86 7.59 6.83 14.07
CA ALA A 86 7.59 6.97 12.61
C ALA A 86 8.80 6.20 12.06
N ILE A 87 8.63 5.54 10.92
CA ILE A 87 9.71 4.78 10.28
C ILE A 87 9.47 4.73 8.77
N SER A 88 10.57 4.87 8.02
CA SER A 88 10.66 4.67 6.57
C SER A 88 11.97 3.96 6.22
N GLU A 89 12.24 3.82 4.92
CA GLU A 89 13.50 3.28 4.38
C GLU A 89 14.72 4.07 4.85
N ARG A 90 14.55 5.36 5.17
CA ARG A 90 15.66 6.26 5.50
C ARG A 90 15.73 6.69 6.95
N TYR A 91 14.60 6.80 7.63
CA TYR A 91 14.56 7.41 8.94
C TYR A 91 13.67 6.63 9.90
N TYR A 92 14.00 6.67 11.17
CA TYR A 92 13.11 6.27 12.24
C TYR A 92 13.14 7.28 13.40
N ALA A 93 12.02 7.41 14.10
CA ALA A 93 11.89 8.32 15.23
C ALA A 93 10.90 7.74 16.24
N PRO A 94 11.36 7.30 17.43
CA PRO A 94 10.47 7.11 18.57
C PRO A 94 10.06 8.47 19.14
N TYR A 95 8.78 8.67 19.45
CA TYR A 95 8.29 9.95 19.95
C TYR A 95 7.13 9.80 20.94
N ASN A 96 6.91 10.84 21.75
CA ASN A 96 5.81 10.95 22.71
C ASN A 96 4.88 12.13 22.33
N THR A 97 3.75 12.30 23.04
CA THR A 97 2.77 13.39 22.80
C THR A 97 3.19 14.77 23.31
N TYR A 98 4.24 14.86 24.12
CA TYR A 98 4.60 16.06 24.88
C TYR A 98 5.93 16.69 24.43
N GLY A 99 6.60 16.08 23.46
CA GLY A 99 7.87 16.55 22.94
C GLY A 99 7.69 17.84 22.15
N SER A 100 8.46 18.86 22.52
CA SER A 100 8.75 20.02 21.66
C SER A 100 9.86 19.72 20.65
N SER A 101 10.51 18.57 20.77
CA SER A 101 11.64 18.15 19.97
C SER A 101 11.66 16.64 19.82
N ILE A 102 11.91 16.14 18.61
CA ILE A 102 11.93 14.72 18.26
C ILE A 102 13.22 14.43 17.49
N ASP A 103 14.10 13.66 18.11
CA ASP A 103 15.28 13.14 17.42
C ASP A 103 14.88 12.01 16.47
N PHE A 104 15.51 12.00 15.30
CA PHE A 104 15.34 10.93 14.33
C PHE A 104 16.69 10.45 13.82
N PHE A 105 16.71 9.20 13.40
CA PHE A 105 17.91 8.41 13.20
C PHE A 105 17.87 7.72 11.84
N LYS A 106 19.04 7.43 11.29
CA LYS A 106 19.23 6.60 10.10
C LYS A 106 19.11 5.11 10.46
N PRO A 107 19.02 4.19 9.47
CA PRO A 107 18.87 2.76 9.75
C PRO A 107 20.01 2.13 10.57
N ASP A 108 21.20 2.71 10.50
CA ASP A 108 22.40 2.34 11.25
C ASP A 108 22.40 2.82 12.72
N GLY A 109 21.40 3.62 13.11
CA GLY A 109 21.28 4.22 14.44
C GLY A 109 22.00 5.56 14.61
N GLU A 110 22.68 6.07 13.58
CA GLU A 110 23.25 7.42 13.60
C GLU A 110 22.12 8.46 13.66
N LYS A 111 22.25 9.44 14.56
CA LYS A 111 21.31 10.56 14.62
C LYS A 111 21.37 11.35 13.31
N ALA A 112 20.25 11.40 12.59
CA ALA A 112 20.11 12.15 11.35
C ALA A 112 19.84 13.63 11.61
N GLY A 113 19.00 13.93 12.59
CA GLY A 113 18.62 15.30 12.91
C GLY A 113 17.64 15.39 14.07
N THR A 114 17.03 16.56 14.20
CA THR A 114 16.07 16.87 15.27
C THR A 114 14.93 17.71 14.70
N ILE A 115 13.71 17.19 14.78
CA ILE A 115 12.48 17.91 14.48
C ILE A 115 12.15 18.79 15.68
N ASN A 116 12.08 20.12 15.50
CA ASN A 116 11.75 21.07 16.57
C ASN A 116 10.27 21.49 16.57
N GLU A 117 9.45 20.70 15.89
CA GLU A 117 8.03 20.91 15.70
C GLU A 117 7.26 20.02 16.68
N SER A 118 6.28 20.60 17.38
CA SER A 118 5.44 19.83 18.28
C SER A 118 4.31 19.16 17.49
N GLY A 119 4.35 17.84 17.39
CA GLY A 119 3.37 17.09 16.61
C GLY A 119 3.70 15.62 16.44
N PHE A 120 3.09 15.02 15.42
CA PHE A 120 3.20 13.60 15.10
C PHE A 120 3.94 13.43 13.77
N PRO A 121 5.20 12.94 13.79
CA PRO A 121 5.94 12.66 12.57
C PRO A 121 5.27 11.58 11.73
N LEU A 122 5.31 11.79 10.41
CA LEU A 122 5.05 10.82 9.37
C LEU A 122 6.27 10.84 8.45
N PHE A 123 6.93 9.69 8.32
CA PHE A 123 8.00 9.51 7.36
C PHE A 123 7.45 8.76 6.17
N ASP A 124 7.63 9.35 4.99
CA ASP A 124 7.20 8.79 3.73
C ASP A 124 8.37 8.82 2.76
N GLU A 125 8.94 7.65 2.48
CA GLU A 125 10.24 7.49 1.83
C GLU A 125 11.34 8.33 2.53
N ASP A 126 11.82 9.39 1.87
CA ASP A 126 12.81 10.34 2.37
C ASP A 126 12.22 11.65 2.90
N ARG A 127 10.90 11.80 2.84
CA ARG A 127 10.18 13.01 3.24
C ARG A 127 9.74 12.93 4.69
N ILE A 128 9.82 14.08 5.36
CA ILE A 128 9.48 14.22 6.76
C ILE A 128 8.31 15.18 6.88
N PHE A 129 7.15 14.65 7.25
CA PHE A 129 6.00 15.45 7.63
C PHE A 129 5.80 15.44 9.14
N VAL A 130 5.29 16.53 9.69
CA VAL A 130 4.86 16.59 11.10
C VAL A 130 3.46 17.16 11.15
N PHE A 131 2.50 16.34 11.60
CA PHE A 131 1.15 16.81 11.88
C PHE A 131 1.14 17.54 13.21
N LEU A 132 0.91 18.85 13.16
CA LEU A 132 1.00 19.70 14.33
C LEU A 132 -0.10 19.38 15.35
N ALA A 133 0.16 19.73 16.61
CA ALA A 133 -0.85 19.65 17.65
C ALA A 133 -2.17 20.33 17.23
N GLY A 134 -3.29 19.63 17.44
CA GLY A 134 -4.62 20.07 16.98
C GLY A 134 -5.09 19.42 15.67
N GLY A 135 -4.19 18.77 14.92
CA GLY A 135 -4.57 17.87 13.81
C GLY A 135 -5.16 18.56 12.57
N ALA A 136 -5.08 19.89 12.47
CA ALA A 136 -5.60 20.68 11.35
C ALA A 136 -4.49 21.28 10.46
N SER A 137 -3.23 21.15 10.89
CA SER A 137 -2.05 21.73 10.25
C SER A 137 -0.94 20.69 10.17
N PHE A 138 -0.04 20.87 9.22
CA PHE A 138 1.16 20.04 9.09
C PHE A 138 2.28 20.83 8.45
N VAL A 139 3.51 20.38 8.67
CA VAL A 139 4.73 20.93 8.07
C VAL A 139 5.47 19.83 7.32
N GLU A 140 6.23 20.23 6.29
CA GLU A 140 7.30 19.42 5.74
C GLU A 140 8.63 19.91 6.30
N CYS A 141 9.50 18.98 6.70
CA CYS A 141 10.83 19.23 7.20
C CYS A 141 11.88 18.71 6.22
N ASN A 142 13.05 19.36 6.22
CA ASN A 142 14.21 18.86 5.50
C ASN A 142 14.86 17.67 6.23
N SER A 143 15.93 17.12 5.64
CA SER A 143 16.70 16.00 6.19
C SER A 143 17.38 16.25 7.55
N ASP A 144 17.42 17.50 8.03
CA ASP A 144 17.93 17.87 9.36
C ASP A 144 16.81 18.03 10.40
N GLY A 145 15.54 17.94 9.98
CA GLY A 145 14.36 18.19 10.82
C GLY A 145 13.92 19.66 10.89
N LYS A 146 14.47 20.54 10.04
CA LYS A 146 14.07 21.94 9.97
C LYS A 146 12.87 22.12 9.04
N ARG A 147 11.86 22.87 9.48
CA ARG A 147 10.70 23.25 8.68
C ARG A 147 11.13 23.87 7.34
N MET A 148 10.62 23.31 6.25
CA MET A 148 10.73 23.87 4.90
C MET A 148 9.54 24.76 4.58
N TRP A 149 8.34 24.26 4.83
CA TRP A 149 7.09 24.97 4.64
C TRP A 149 6.01 24.44 5.58
N GLU A 150 4.91 25.18 5.68
CA GLU A 150 3.80 24.87 6.59
C GLU A 150 2.46 25.07 5.88
N TYR A 151 1.55 24.13 6.14
CA TYR A 151 0.14 24.34 5.91
C TYR A 151 -0.58 24.57 7.24
N ASN A 152 -1.20 25.75 7.36
CA ASN A 152 -2.03 26.12 8.51
C ASN A 152 -3.52 26.03 8.17
N GLY A 153 -4.23 25.17 8.89
CA GLY A 153 -5.67 24.96 8.74
C GLY A 153 -6.41 25.00 10.08
N THR A 154 -7.73 25.09 9.99
CA THR A 154 -8.65 25.04 11.15
C THR A 154 -9.54 23.80 11.14
N VAL A 155 -9.51 23.03 10.04
CA VAL A 155 -10.33 21.84 9.86
C VAL A 155 -9.45 20.62 10.08
N PRO A 156 -9.88 19.63 10.89
CA PRO A 156 -9.11 18.41 11.09
C PRO A 156 -8.79 17.69 9.79
N ILE A 157 -7.54 17.24 9.67
CA ILE A 157 -7.05 16.39 8.58
C ILE A 157 -7.48 14.96 8.90
N THR A 158 -8.14 14.32 7.94
CA THR A 158 -8.73 12.97 8.10
C THR A 158 -8.16 11.98 7.10
N ALA A 159 -7.48 12.45 6.07
CA ALA A 159 -6.73 11.64 5.13
C ALA A 159 -5.52 12.43 4.60
N PHE A 160 -4.42 11.74 4.32
CA PHE A 160 -3.21 12.34 3.78
C PHE A 160 -2.47 11.33 2.93
N ASP A 161 -1.88 11.78 1.84
CA ASP A 161 -0.95 11.00 1.03
C ASP A 161 0.08 11.93 0.36
N SER A 162 1.24 11.37 0.02
CA SER A 162 2.38 12.11 -0.48
C SER A 162 3.05 11.35 -1.64
N SER A 163 3.64 12.11 -2.56
CA SER A 163 4.51 11.56 -3.60
C SER A 163 5.60 12.56 -3.95
N SER A 164 6.55 12.20 -4.81
CA SER A 164 7.60 13.11 -5.26
C SER A 164 7.06 14.39 -5.93
N SER A 165 5.82 14.38 -6.43
CA SER A 165 5.14 15.55 -7.00
C SER A 165 4.59 16.54 -5.96
N GLY A 166 4.41 16.13 -4.71
CA GLY A 166 3.78 16.93 -3.67
C GLY A 166 2.95 16.10 -2.68
N CYS A 167 1.85 16.66 -2.18
CA CYS A 167 0.97 15.93 -1.26
C CYS A 167 -0.50 16.32 -1.43
N VAL A 168 -1.38 15.48 -0.91
CA VAL A 168 -2.82 15.72 -0.84
C VAL A 168 -3.31 15.52 0.59
N ALA A 169 -4.14 16.46 1.07
CA ALA A 169 -4.78 16.40 2.37
C ALA A 169 -6.30 16.43 2.20
N GLY A 170 -6.99 15.48 2.83
CA GLY A 170 -8.43 15.40 2.96
C GLY A 170 -8.88 15.81 4.35
N PHE A 171 -10.00 16.54 4.42
CA PHE A 171 -10.45 17.20 5.64
C PHE A 171 -11.83 16.73 6.12
N ALA A 172 -12.10 16.97 7.40
CA ALA A 172 -13.37 16.66 8.07
C ALA A 172 -14.58 17.43 7.52
N ASP A 173 -14.37 18.54 6.80
CA ASP A 173 -15.42 19.30 6.11
C ASP A 173 -15.64 18.81 4.66
N GLY A 174 -15.01 17.70 4.26
CA GLY A 174 -15.08 17.16 2.90
C GLY A 174 -14.31 17.97 1.85
N THR A 175 -13.52 18.97 2.26
CA THR A 175 -12.57 19.62 1.36
C THR A 175 -11.33 18.77 1.17
N VAL A 176 -10.67 18.99 0.03
CA VAL A 176 -9.42 18.36 -0.36
C VAL A 176 -8.49 19.47 -0.81
N ARG A 177 -7.23 19.40 -0.42
CA ARG A 177 -6.18 20.34 -0.85
C ARG A 177 -5.00 19.57 -1.38
N GLN A 178 -4.52 19.99 -2.55
CA GLN A 178 -3.31 19.45 -3.16
C GLN A 178 -2.22 20.52 -3.11
N PHE A 179 -0.99 20.10 -2.81
CA PHE A 179 0.19 20.95 -2.71
C PHE A 179 1.28 20.41 -3.62
N PHE A 180 2.09 21.30 -4.20
CA PHE A 180 3.38 20.94 -4.77
C PHE A 180 4.38 20.56 -3.67
N ALA A 181 5.51 19.97 -4.05
CA ALA A 181 6.58 19.62 -3.10
C ALA A 181 7.20 20.82 -2.37
N ASP A 182 7.04 22.04 -2.89
CA ASP A 182 7.48 23.29 -2.25
C ASP A 182 6.45 23.88 -1.26
N GLY A 183 5.31 23.21 -1.07
CA GLY A 183 4.21 23.67 -0.22
C GLY A 183 3.20 24.60 -0.88
N THR A 184 3.40 24.97 -2.15
CA THR A 184 2.45 25.81 -2.89
C THR A 184 1.13 25.06 -3.11
N MET A 185 0.01 25.63 -2.66
CA MET A 185 -1.32 25.05 -2.88
C MET A 185 -1.69 25.11 -4.36
N ILE A 186 -1.90 23.94 -4.96
CA ILE A 186 -2.32 23.80 -6.36
C ILE A 186 -3.80 24.05 -6.50
N GLN A 187 -4.59 23.43 -5.62
CA GLN A 187 -6.05 23.47 -5.70
C GLN A 187 -6.71 23.11 -4.38
N LYS A 188 -7.94 23.61 -4.24
CA LYS A 188 -8.89 23.25 -3.21
C LYS A 188 -10.22 22.92 -3.88
N PHE A 189 -10.81 21.79 -3.52
CA PHE A 189 -12.13 21.41 -4.02
C PHE A 189 -12.86 20.51 -3.01
N SER A 190 -14.15 20.27 -3.26
CA SER A 190 -14.98 19.34 -2.50
C SER A 190 -15.70 18.42 -3.49
N PRO A 191 -15.54 17.10 -3.41
CA PRO A 191 -16.17 16.19 -4.36
C PRO A 191 -17.71 16.29 -4.34
N GLY A 192 -18.32 16.53 -3.17
CA GLY A 192 -19.78 16.62 -2.98
C GLY A 192 -20.51 15.27 -3.08
N GLY A 193 -21.85 15.30 -3.23
CA GLY A 193 -22.67 14.12 -3.56
C GLY A 193 -22.95 13.10 -2.45
N SER A 194 -22.54 13.39 -1.22
CA SER A 194 -22.88 12.63 0.01
C SER A 194 -23.64 13.52 0.99
N ASP A 195 -24.40 12.91 1.91
CA ASP A 195 -25.22 13.67 2.87
C ASP A 195 -24.36 14.34 3.95
N TYR A 196 -23.29 13.66 4.39
CA TYR A 196 -22.27 14.21 5.29
C TYR A 196 -20.93 14.35 4.56
N GLN A 197 -20.30 15.50 4.72
CA GLN A 197 -19.04 15.84 4.08
C GLN A 197 -17.88 15.42 4.98
N VAL A 198 -16.99 14.57 4.46
CA VAL A 198 -15.72 14.15 5.09
C VAL A 198 -14.86 13.47 4.03
N ILE A 199 -13.53 13.53 4.14
CA ILE A 199 -12.63 12.70 3.34
C ILE A 199 -12.06 11.60 4.24
N LEU A 200 -12.30 10.34 3.89
CA LEU A 200 -11.91 9.18 4.70
C LEU A 200 -10.76 8.37 4.09
N GLY A 201 -10.36 8.71 2.88
CA GLY A 201 -9.17 8.15 2.23
C GLY A 201 -8.74 9.09 1.12
N ALA A 202 -7.44 9.22 0.93
CA ALA A 202 -6.86 10.05 -0.11
C ALA A 202 -5.59 9.36 -0.63
N ALA A 203 -5.38 9.44 -1.94
CA ALA A 203 -4.15 9.03 -2.59
C ALA A 203 -3.79 10.01 -3.71
N LEU A 204 -2.50 10.22 -3.93
CA LEU A 204 -1.93 11.05 -4.99
C LEU A 204 -1.08 10.17 -5.91
N SER A 205 -1.28 10.28 -7.23
CA SER A 205 -0.39 9.57 -8.17
C SER A 205 1.05 10.09 -8.07
N SER A 206 2.03 9.27 -8.47
CA SER A 206 3.45 9.63 -8.40
C SER A 206 3.78 10.91 -9.18
N ASP A 207 3.11 11.13 -10.31
CA ASP A 207 3.22 12.33 -11.16
C ASP A 207 2.33 13.51 -10.71
N GLY A 208 1.52 13.32 -9.67
CA GLY A 208 0.59 14.33 -9.14
C GLY A 208 -0.58 14.69 -10.06
N SER A 209 -0.77 13.95 -11.16
CA SER A 209 -1.81 14.22 -12.16
C SER A 209 -3.18 13.67 -11.76
N MET A 210 -3.24 12.73 -10.82
CA MET A 210 -4.47 12.11 -10.35
C MET A 210 -4.59 12.09 -8.84
N ILE A 211 -5.83 12.20 -8.36
CA ILE A 211 -6.17 12.11 -6.94
C ILE A 211 -7.33 11.12 -6.81
N ALA A 212 -7.19 10.15 -5.91
CA ALA A 212 -8.24 9.20 -5.57
C ALA A 212 -8.72 9.42 -4.14
N LEU A 213 -10.02 9.32 -3.91
CA LEU A 213 -10.64 9.65 -2.62
C LEU A 213 -11.72 8.65 -2.22
N ILE A 214 -11.86 8.45 -0.90
CA ILE A 214 -13.09 7.98 -0.28
C ILE A 214 -13.74 9.18 0.38
N SER A 215 -14.94 9.53 -0.07
CA SER A 215 -15.62 10.77 0.34
C SER A 215 -17.00 10.49 0.90
N GLY A 216 -17.30 11.17 2.00
CA GLY A 216 -18.60 11.31 2.63
C GLY A 216 -19.06 10.12 3.45
N GLN A 217 -20.20 10.33 4.11
CA GLN A 217 -21.00 9.30 4.80
C GLN A 217 -22.47 9.44 4.39
N ASN A 218 -23.22 8.34 4.51
CA ASN A 218 -24.57 8.20 3.98
C ASN A 218 -24.61 8.60 2.50
N ARG A 219 -24.34 7.61 1.64
CA ARG A 219 -23.90 7.76 0.24
C ARG A 219 -22.41 8.05 0.08
N GLN A 220 -21.60 7.40 0.92
CA GLN A 220 -20.15 7.32 0.75
C GLN A 220 -19.79 6.87 -0.67
N ARG A 221 -18.71 7.41 -1.21
CA ARG A 221 -18.31 7.17 -2.59
C ARG A 221 -16.80 7.13 -2.77
N PHE A 222 -16.39 6.33 -3.73
CA PHE A 222 -15.06 6.43 -4.32
C PHE A 222 -15.08 7.47 -5.43
N VAL A 223 -14.03 8.28 -5.52
CA VAL A 223 -13.87 9.30 -6.56
C VAL A 223 -12.44 9.28 -7.07
N LEU A 224 -12.26 9.12 -8.38
CA LEU A 224 -10.99 9.32 -9.07
C LEU A 224 -11.08 10.60 -9.88
N MET A 225 -10.11 11.47 -9.71
CA MET A 225 -10.03 12.74 -10.41
C MET A 225 -8.72 12.85 -11.15
N LYS A 226 -8.79 13.53 -12.29
CA LYS A 226 -7.64 13.84 -13.13
C LYS A 226 -7.51 15.34 -13.30
N LYS A 227 -6.29 15.82 -13.14
CA LYS A 227 -5.90 17.19 -13.44
C LYS A 227 -5.68 17.36 -14.94
N TYR A 228 -6.27 18.42 -15.49
CA TYR A 228 -6.14 18.88 -16.87
C TYR A 228 -5.80 20.36 -16.82
N ASP A 229 -4.52 20.71 -16.99
CA ASP A 229 -4.02 22.09 -16.91
C ASP A 229 -4.62 22.89 -15.75
N ALA A 230 -5.63 23.72 -16.02
CA ALA A 230 -6.31 24.61 -15.07
C ALA A 230 -7.55 24.00 -14.37
N GLN A 231 -7.96 22.77 -14.71
CA GLN A 231 -9.18 22.15 -14.19
C GLN A 231 -8.92 20.74 -13.66
N THR A 232 -9.61 20.37 -12.60
CA THR A 232 -9.68 18.98 -12.14
C THR A 232 -11.06 18.43 -12.41
N LYS A 233 -11.11 17.25 -13.02
CA LYS A 233 -12.36 16.59 -13.39
C LYS A 233 -12.46 15.23 -12.72
N ILE A 234 -13.66 14.88 -12.26
CA ILE A 234 -13.98 13.52 -11.86
C ILE A 234 -13.99 12.66 -13.13
N VAL A 235 -13.09 11.69 -13.22
CA VAL A 235 -12.98 10.76 -14.36
C VAL A 235 -13.60 9.40 -14.06
N PHE A 236 -13.76 9.06 -12.79
CA PHE A 236 -14.51 7.90 -12.34
C PHE A 236 -15.09 8.17 -10.95
N HIS A 237 -16.29 7.68 -10.70
CA HIS A 237 -16.85 7.63 -9.35
C HIS A 237 -17.84 6.49 -9.21
N GLU A 238 -18.00 6.00 -8.00
CA GLU A 238 -19.06 5.06 -7.66
C GLU A 238 -19.50 5.22 -6.21
N TYR A 239 -20.76 4.88 -5.94
CA TYR A 239 -21.25 4.81 -4.57
C TYR A 239 -20.83 3.49 -3.94
N ILE A 240 -20.31 3.58 -2.72
CA ILE A 240 -19.83 2.45 -1.97
C ILE A 240 -20.99 1.86 -1.16
N ALA A 241 -21.16 0.55 -1.26
CA ALA A 241 -22.11 -0.17 -0.44
C ALA A 241 -21.67 -0.11 1.04
N GLN A 242 -22.58 0.36 1.89
CA GLN A 242 -22.41 0.43 3.36
C GLN A 242 -21.32 1.41 3.81
N SER A 243 -21.74 2.64 4.09
CA SER A 243 -20.86 3.69 4.59
C SER A 243 -20.19 3.30 5.92
N SER A 244 -18.94 3.71 6.09
CA SER A 244 -18.20 3.57 7.33
C SER A 244 -17.55 4.90 7.71
N PRO A 245 -17.50 5.25 9.00
CA PRO A 245 -16.83 6.46 9.47
C PRO A 245 -15.32 6.31 9.62
N LEU A 246 -14.77 5.12 9.37
CA LEU A 246 -13.35 4.83 9.56
C LEU A 246 -12.52 5.28 8.35
N GLN A 247 -11.27 5.66 8.60
CA GLN A 247 -10.29 5.90 7.54
C GLN A 247 -10.10 4.63 6.70
N ARG A 248 -9.97 4.79 5.39
CA ARG A 248 -9.87 3.71 4.40
C ARG A 248 -8.59 3.82 3.60
N LEU A 249 -8.02 2.65 3.29
CA LEU A 249 -6.92 2.54 2.35
C LEU A 249 -7.41 2.99 0.97
N VAL A 250 -6.63 3.87 0.36
CA VAL A 250 -6.68 4.24 -1.06
C VAL A 250 -5.23 4.31 -1.49
N GLN A 251 -4.86 3.67 -2.59
CA GLN A 251 -3.48 3.63 -3.04
C GLN A 251 -3.43 3.47 -4.56
N PHE A 252 -2.57 4.26 -5.22
CA PHE A 252 -2.21 4.06 -6.62
C PHE A 252 -1.19 2.93 -6.75
N SER A 253 -1.19 2.24 -7.89
CA SER A 253 -0.05 1.44 -8.32
C SER A 253 1.18 2.30 -8.50
N LYS A 254 2.36 1.68 -8.35
CA LYS A 254 3.67 2.35 -8.56
C LYS A 254 3.74 3.06 -9.91
N ASP A 255 3.12 2.48 -10.95
CA ASP A 255 3.05 3.04 -12.30
C ASP A 255 1.84 3.98 -12.55
N GLY A 256 0.97 4.15 -11.55
CA GLY A 256 -0.23 4.97 -11.61
C GLY A 256 -1.34 4.45 -12.53
N SER A 257 -1.22 3.23 -13.06
CA SER A 257 -2.22 2.63 -13.97
C SER A 257 -3.48 2.13 -13.26
N VAL A 258 -3.39 1.82 -11.96
CA VAL A 258 -4.49 1.27 -11.15
C VAL A 258 -4.62 2.04 -9.84
N VAL A 259 -5.85 2.16 -9.33
CA VAL A 259 -6.14 2.53 -7.95
C VAL A 259 -6.85 1.40 -7.24
N TRP A 260 -6.39 1.08 -6.04
CA TRP A 260 -7.10 0.24 -5.09
C TRP A 260 -7.68 1.07 -3.96
N TYR A 261 -8.85 0.65 -3.50
CA TYR A 261 -9.49 1.21 -2.32
C TYR A 261 -10.25 0.15 -1.55
N ASN A 262 -10.24 0.25 -0.23
CA ASN A 262 -10.98 -0.67 0.63
C ASN A 262 -12.31 -0.06 1.09
N TYR A 263 -13.34 -0.85 1.01
CA TYR A 263 -14.57 -0.67 1.76
C TYR A 263 -15.02 -2.01 2.32
N LYS A 264 -16.17 -2.06 3.00
CA LYS A 264 -16.65 -3.24 3.71
C LYS A 264 -16.38 -4.56 2.96
N ASP A 265 -15.49 -5.39 3.50
CA ASP A 265 -15.15 -6.72 2.99
C ASP A 265 -14.89 -6.76 1.46
N THR A 266 -14.43 -5.65 0.91
CA THR A 266 -14.26 -5.48 -0.53
C THR A 266 -13.04 -4.62 -0.83
N LEU A 267 -12.27 -5.06 -1.82
CA LEU A 267 -11.22 -4.28 -2.45
C LEU A 267 -11.75 -3.84 -3.81
N GLY A 268 -12.05 -2.56 -3.93
CA GLY A 268 -12.36 -1.95 -5.21
C GLY A 268 -11.09 -1.62 -5.98
N ILE A 269 -11.16 -1.76 -7.29
CA ILE A 269 -10.02 -1.62 -8.22
C ILE A 269 -10.47 -0.81 -9.42
N VAL A 270 -9.74 0.24 -9.79
CA VAL A 270 -10.07 1.11 -10.94
C VAL A 270 -8.86 1.29 -11.83
N ASP A 271 -9.04 1.05 -13.13
CA ASP A 271 -8.06 1.38 -14.16
C ASP A 271 -8.12 2.88 -14.43
N THR A 272 -6.98 3.57 -14.33
CA THR A 272 -6.93 5.03 -14.35
C THR A 272 -7.07 5.62 -15.75
N LYS A 273 -6.96 4.81 -16.81
CA LYS A 273 -7.06 5.25 -18.22
C LYS A 273 -8.45 5.06 -18.80
N GLY A 274 -9.01 3.88 -18.62
CA GLY A 274 -10.29 3.45 -19.18
C GLY A 274 -11.46 3.50 -18.19
N GLY A 275 -11.21 3.69 -16.90
CA GLY A 275 -12.24 3.70 -15.87
C GLY A 275 -12.91 2.33 -15.67
N LYS A 276 -12.29 1.24 -16.16
CA LYS A 276 -12.74 -0.12 -15.86
C LYS A 276 -12.64 -0.29 -14.35
N ALA A 277 -13.71 -0.77 -13.72
CA ALA A 277 -13.72 -1.07 -12.30
C ALA A 277 -13.95 -2.57 -12.06
N SER A 278 -13.40 -3.06 -10.95
CA SER A 278 -13.62 -4.42 -10.46
C SER A 278 -13.65 -4.42 -8.94
N HIS A 279 -14.25 -5.45 -8.36
CA HIS A 279 -14.45 -5.59 -6.92
C HIS A 279 -14.10 -7.00 -6.50
N LEU A 280 -13.11 -7.12 -5.62
CA LEU A 280 -12.69 -8.40 -5.06
C LEU A 280 -13.18 -8.52 -3.63
N ALA A 281 -13.82 -9.64 -3.32
CA ALA A 281 -14.18 -9.97 -1.95
C ALA A 281 -12.92 -10.19 -1.11
N ILE A 282 -12.79 -9.44 -0.02
CA ILE A 282 -11.76 -9.60 0.99
C ILE A 282 -12.41 -9.63 2.36
N ARG A 283 -11.70 -10.05 3.39
CA ARG A 283 -12.23 -10.09 4.75
C ARG A 283 -11.54 -9.04 5.61
N GLY A 284 -12.33 -8.21 6.29
CA GLY A 284 -11.83 -7.17 7.18
C GLY A 284 -11.36 -5.91 6.46
N GLN A 285 -10.57 -5.11 7.15
CA GLN A 285 -10.06 -3.83 6.65
C GLN A 285 -8.68 -4.02 6.01
N ALA A 286 -8.50 -3.55 4.78
CA ALA A 286 -7.17 -3.47 4.18
C ALA A 286 -6.33 -2.39 4.90
N ILE A 287 -5.12 -2.77 5.29
CA ILE A 287 -4.20 -1.92 6.07
C ILE A 287 -2.86 -1.71 5.37
N SER A 288 -2.53 -2.52 4.36
CA SER A 288 -1.32 -2.36 3.56
C SER A 288 -1.52 -2.99 2.18
N LEU A 289 -0.91 -2.36 1.17
CA LEU A 289 -0.82 -2.86 -0.20
C LEU A 289 0.62 -2.74 -0.69
N GLN A 290 1.15 -3.81 -1.28
CA GLN A 290 2.53 -3.92 -1.76
C GLN A 290 2.58 -4.55 -3.14
N GLU A 291 3.49 -4.08 -4.00
CA GLU A 291 3.62 -4.55 -5.39
C GLU A 291 4.97 -5.22 -5.63
N SER A 292 4.96 -6.38 -6.30
CA SER A 292 6.15 -7.08 -6.79
C SER A 292 5.85 -7.68 -8.17
N GLY A 293 6.52 -7.18 -9.20
CA GLY A 293 6.24 -7.58 -10.59
C GLY A 293 4.79 -7.29 -10.99
N ASP A 294 4.09 -8.33 -11.46
CA ASP A 294 2.66 -8.29 -11.82
C ASP A 294 1.72 -8.70 -10.68
N LEU A 295 2.24 -8.83 -9.46
CA LEU A 295 1.50 -9.20 -8.26
C LEU A 295 1.32 -8.03 -7.30
N VAL A 296 0.14 -7.99 -6.69
CA VAL A 296 -0.26 -7.09 -5.64
C VAL A 296 -0.60 -7.91 -4.40
N PHE A 297 0.00 -7.57 -3.28
CA PHE A 297 -0.25 -8.17 -1.98
C PHE A 297 -1.06 -7.19 -1.14
N VAL A 298 -2.21 -7.65 -0.63
CA VAL A 298 -3.07 -6.84 0.25
C VAL A 298 -3.16 -7.51 1.60
N LEU A 299 -2.68 -6.83 2.64
CA LEU A 299 -2.83 -7.26 4.03
C LEU A 299 -4.12 -6.67 4.59
N THR A 300 -5.00 -7.54 5.09
CA THR A 300 -6.21 -7.15 5.80
C THR A 300 -6.17 -7.58 7.25
N LYS A 301 -6.94 -6.88 8.09
CA LYS A 301 -7.16 -7.20 9.50
C LYS A 301 -8.66 -7.37 9.80
N ASP A 302 -9.01 -8.47 10.44
CA ASP A 302 -10.33 -8.76 11.00
C ASP A 302 -10.14 -9.27 12.43
N ASP A 303 -10.38 -8.40 13.41
CA ASP A 303 -10.04 -8.62 14.83
C ASP A 303 -8.57 -9.05 15.03
N ALA A 304 -8.33 -10.29 15.48
CA ALA A 304 -7.01 -10.88 15.70
C ALA A 304 -6.45 -11.61 14.47
N LYS A 305 -7.23 -11.71 13.40
CA LYS A 305 -6.87 -12.46 12.21
C LYS A 305 -6.39 -11.53 11.10
N TYR A 306 -5.20 -11.81 10.59
CA TYR A 306 -4.64 -11.15 9.43
C TYR A 306 -4.72 -12.06 8.21
N THR A 307 -5.00 -11.48 7.04
CA THR A 307 -5.03 -12.21 5.77
C THR A 307 -4.23 -11.46 4.73
N VAL A 308 -3.34 -12.17 4.03
CA VAL A 308 -2.63 -11.66 2.85
C VAL A 308 -3.33 -12.22 1.62
N TYR A 309 -3.87 -11.33 0.80
CA TYR A 309 -4.42 -11.64 -0.51
C TYR A 309 -3.36 -11.40 -1.58
N ILE A 310 -3.34 -12.27 -2.59
CA ILE A 310 -2.40 -12.22 -3.71
C ILE A 310 -3.24 -12.01 -4.96
N ILE A 311 -3.06 -10.86 -5.60
CA ILE A 311 -3.82 -10.44 -6.77
C ILE A 311 -2.86 -10.30 -7.94
N GLU A 312 -3.13 -10.99 -9.04
CA GLU A 312 -2.39 -10.84 -10.29
C GLU A 312 -3.13 -9.89 -11.23
N LYS A 313 -2.36 -9.02 -11.88
CA LYS A 313 -2.88 -8.02 -12.82
C LYS A 313 -3.94 -7.15 -12.14
N PHE A 314 -5.00 -6.82 -12.88
CA PHE A 314 -6.05 -5.91 -12.46
C PHE A 314 -6.97 -6.51 -11.40
N ASP A 315 -7.47 -7.73 -11.59
CA ASP A 315 -8.59 -8.27 -10.81
C ASP A 315 -8.58 -9.80 -10.65
N THR A 316 -7.43 -10.46 -10.80
CA THR A 316 -7.36 -11.92 -10.65
C THR A 316 -6.86 -12.30 -9.26
N MET A 317 -7.72 -12.89 -8.42
CA MET A 317 -7.31 -13.42 -7.12
C MET A 317 -6.54 -14.74 -7.30
N ASN A 318 -5.23 -14.74 -7.08
CA ASN A 318 -4.37 -15.93 -7.21
C ASN A 318 -4.37 -16.79 -5.96
N GLY A 319 -4.58 -16.19 -4.79
CA GLY A 319 -4.62 -16.94 -3.54
C GLY A 319 -4.66 -16.04 -2.32
N SER A 320 -4.73 -16.67 -1.16
CA SER A 320 -4.62 -15.98 0.12
C SER A 320 -4.14 -16.92 1.21
N PHE A 321 -3.51 -16.38 2.23
CA PHE A 321 -3.23 -17.10 3.47
C PHE A 321 -3.56 -16.21 4.67
N SER A 322 -3.95 -16.84 5.77
CA SER A 322 -4.32 -16.14 7.00
C SER A 322 -3.56 -16.66 8.19
N PHE A 323 -3.37 -15.80 9.19
CA PHE A 323 -2.72 -16.13 10.44
C PHE A 323 -3.24 -15.25 11.57
N ASP A 324 -3.25 -15.78 12.78
CA ASP A 324 -3.54 -15.00 13.98
C ASP A 324 -2.27 -14.26 14.43
N ALA A 325 -2.42 -12.99 14.78
CA ALA A 325 -1.35 -12.13 15.27
C ALA A 325 -1.94 -10.95 16.05
N GLU A 326 -1.16 -10.37 16.95
CA GLU A 326 -1.49 -9.06 17.55
C GLU A 326 -1.14 -7.94 16.57
N THR A 327 0.00 -8.09 15.89
CA THR A 327 0.48 -7.14 14.88
C THR A 327 1.13 -7.83 13.69
N ALA A 328 0.96 -7.23 12.50
CA ALA A 328 1.51 -7.74 11.27
C ALA A 328 1.82 -6.61 10.29
N PHE A 329 2.77 -6.87 9.38
CA PHE A 329 3.01 -6.04 8.21
C PHE A 329 3.33 -6.92 7.00
N ILE A 330 3.23 -6.34 5.81
CA ILE A 330 3.82 -6.90 4.59
C ILE A 330 4.71 -5.86 3.94
N ARG A 331 5.74 -6.31 3.23
CA ARG A 331 6.62 -5.47 2.40
C ARG A 331 7.09 -6.26 1.19
N THR A 332 7.27 -5.60 0.06
CA THR A 332 7.94 -6.17 -1.09
C THR A 332 9.25 -5.45 -1.41
N ASP A 333 10.26 -6.20 -1.86
CA ASP A 333 11.48 -5.65 -2.45
C ASP A 333 11.99 -6.62 -3.52
N GLY A 334 12.04 -6.15 -4.78
CA GLY A 334 12.28 -7.02 -5.93
C GLY A 334 11.29 -8.19 -5.98
N ASP A 335 11.82 -9.40 -6.09
CA ASP A 335 11.06 -10.66 -6.14
C ASP A 335 10.80 -11.25 -4.74
N ASN A 336 10.78 -10.43 -3.70
CA ASN A 336 10.59 -10.89 -2.33
C ASN A 336 9.34 -10.30 -1.70
N LEU A 337 8.58 -11.16 -1.01
CA LEU A 337 7.55 -10.78 -0.05
C LEU A 337 8.09 -11.04 1.36
N PHE A 338 8.05 -10.01 2.20
CA PHE A 338 8.34 -10.08 3.62
C PHE A 338 7.03 -10.01 4.39
N VAL A 339 6.82 -10.96 5.30
CA VAL A 339 5.64 -11.02 6.17
C VAL A 339 6.09 -10.92 7.62
N GLY A 340 5.74 -9.84 8.28
CA GLY A 340 5.94 -9.66 9.70
C GLY A 340 4.76 -10.20 10.49
N LYS A 341 5.05 -10.92 11.57
CA LYS A 341 4.08 -11.40 12.55
C LYS A 341 4.68 -11.28 13.94
N ASP A 342 4.05 -10.46 14.78
CA ASP A 342 4.38 -10.25 16.20
C ASP A 342 5.87 -9.97 16.44
N SER A 343 6.66 -10.98 16.75
CA SER A 343 8.10 -10.88 17.01
C SER A 343 8.97 -11.51 15.92
N SER A 344 8.44 -11.72 14.71
CA SER A 344 9.15 -12.41 13.63
C SER A 344 8.90 -11.83 12.25
N VAL A 345 9.85 -12.01 11.35
CA VAL A 345 9.75 -11.64 9.93
C VAL A 345 10.10 -12.86 9.08
N SER A 346 9.27 -13.20 8.11
CA SER A 346 9.53 -14.28 7.15
C SER A 346 9.76 -13.73 5.76
N ARG A 347 10.72 -14.30 5.03
CA ARG A 347 10.95 -14.00 3.61
C ARG A 347 10.41 -15.12 2.73
N ILE A 348 9.65 -14.73 1.72
CA ILE A 348 9.13 -15.60 0.67
C ILE A 348 9.65 -15.05 -0.66
N ARG A 349 10.38 -15.87 -1.42
CA ARG A 349 10.80 -15.54 -2.79
C ARG A 349 9.67 -15.84 -3.76
N ILE A 350 9.39 -14.90 -4.64
CA ILE A 350 8.41 -15.01 -5.72
C ILE A 350 9.19 -15.43 -6.97
N ALA A 351 8.83 -16.56 -7.57
CA ALA A 351 9.43 -17.04 -8.81
C ALA A 351 8.35 -17.27 -9.86
N LYS A 352 8.59 -16.83 -11.09
CA LYS A 352 7.69 -17.07 -12.22
C LYS A 352 8.30 -18.13 -13.12
N ASN A 353 7.73 -19.33 -13.11
CA ASN A 353 8.21 -20.47 -13.91
C ASN A 353 7.41 -20.62 -15.19
#